data_AF-A0A7V5C9Y9-F1
#
_entry.id   AF-A0A7V5C9Y9-F1
#
_cell.length_a   1.000
_cell.length_b   1.000
_cell.length_c   1.000
_cell.angle_alpha   90.00
_cell.angle_beta   90.00
_cell.angle_gamma   90.00
#
_symmetry.space_group_name_H-M   'P 1'
#
loop_
_entity.id
_entity.type
_entity.pdbx_description
1 polymer ?
#
loop_
_entity_poly.entity_id
_entity_poly.type
_entity_poly.pdbx_seq_one_letter_code
_entity_poly.pdbx_strand_id
1 'polypeptide(L)'
;FFLRFATWADMVALVSFLAPIAGEGFGFLRVLRTLRLLHTYQIAQRLRQDFKWFRLHEDVVLATINLGVFLFVMTGLIYALQHGVNPQIVNYADALYFTVTTLTTTGFGDITLSGTSGRMLSVAVMIFGITLFLQLATALFRPTKVKYTCPTCGLSRHDQDAVHCKHCGTLLNIETEGM
;
A
#
# COMPACT_ATOMS: atom_id res chain seq x y z
N PHE A 1 9.49 -5.70 -21.16
CA PHE A 1 10.62 -4.80 -20.84
C PHE A 1 10.18 -3.36 -20.49
N PHE A 2 8.93 -2.91 -20.78
CA PHE A 2 8.50 -1.51 -20.51
C PHE A 2 7.32 -1.32 -19.53
N LEU A 3 6.88 -2.34 -18.78
CA LEU A 3 5.72 -2.25 -17.88
C LEU A 3 6.07 -2.62 -16.43
N ARG A 4 6.96 -1.83 -15.81
CA ARG A 4 7.03 -1.75 -14.36
C ARG A 4 7.00 -0.27 -13.98
N PHE A 5 5.87 0.18 -13.43
CA PHE A 5 5.72 1.49 -12.79
C PHE A 5 6.84 1.79 -11.78
N ALA A 6 7.50 0.76 -11.25
CA ALA A 6 8.67 0.85 -10.38
C ALA A 6 9.88 1.58 -11.01
N THR A 7 10.12 1.46 -12.33
CA THR A 7 11.31 2.06 -12.97
C THR A 7 11.17 3.56 -13.16
N TRP A 8 9.94 4.04 -13.38
CA TRP A 8 9.64 5.47 -13.42
C TRP A 8 9.76 6.12 -12.04
N ALA A 9 9.34 5.41 -10.99
CA ALA A 9 9.55 5.84 -9.61
C ALA A 9 11.05 5.95 -9.26
N ASP A 10 11.88 5.01 -9.73
CA ASP A 10 13.33 5.03 -9.55
C ASP A 10 14.00 6.23 -10.25
N MET A 11 13.60 6.55 -11.47
CA MET A 11 14.09 7.73 -12.19
C MET A 11 13.70 9.03 -11.48
N VAL A 12 12.45 9.13 -11.01
CA VAL A 12 11.97 10.30 -10.25
C VAL A 12 12.74 10.44 -8.92
N ALA A 13 13.09 9.32 -8.27
CA ALA A 13 13.89 9.32 -7.05
C ALA A 13 15.35 9.76 -7.30
N LEU A 14 15.96 9.33 -8.41
CA LEU A 14 17.32 9.71 -8.83
C LEU A 14 17.42 11.21 -9.15
N VAL A 15 16.42 11.74 -9.87
CA VAL A 15 16.31 13.17 -10.18
C VAL A 15 16.06 13.99 -8.92
N SER A 16 15.22 13.47 -8.00
CA SER A 16 14.97 14.12 -6.72
C SER A 16 16.18 14.12 -5.78
N PHE A 17 17.12 13.18 -5.92
CA PHE A 17 18.35 13.13 -5.13
C PHE A 17 19.38 14.18 -5.56
N LEU A 18 19.35 14.61 -6.84
CA LEU A 18 20.24 15.64 -7.39
C LEU A 18 19.69 17.07 -7.21
N ALA A 19 18.40 17.22 -6.94
CA ALA A 19 17.73 18.50 -6.74
C ALA A 19 18.26 19.38 -5.57
N PRO A 20 18.80 18.86 -4.45
CA PRO A 20 19.22 19.72 -3.33
C PRO A 20 20.61 20.35 -3.51
N ILE A 21 21.28 20.17 -4.65
CA ILE A 21 22.57 20.83 -4.92
C ILE A 21 22.36 22.31 -5.31
N ALA A 22 21.11 22.78 -5.50
CA ALA A 22 20.82 24.07 -6.14
C ALA A 22 19.97 25.11 -5.37
N GLY A 23 19.46 24.88 -4.16
CA GLY A 23 18.85 26.01 -3.41
C GLY A 23 17.89 25.70 -2.25
N GLU A 24 17.93 26.57 -1.24
CA GLU A 24 17.28 26.44 0.08
C GLU A 24 15.76 26.72 0.14
N GLY A 25 15.06 26.81 -1.00
CA GLY A 25 13.65 27.24 -1.05
C GLY A 25 12.58 26.15 -0.95
N PHE A 26 12.93 24.87 -1.08
CA PHE A 26 11.92 23.82 -1.32
C PHE A 26 11.81 22.81 -0.16
N GLY A 27 11.12 23.19 0.90
CA GLY A 27 10.72 22.27 1.98
C GLY A 27 9.92 21.05 1.49
N PHE A 28 9.22 21.17 0.35
CA PHE A 28 8.48 20.08 -0.31
C PHE A 28 9.40 18.96 -0.85
N LEU A 29 10.65 19.26 -1.21
CA LEU A 29 11.63 18.23 -1.62
C LEU A 29 11.99 17.29 -0.44
N ARG A 30 11.70 17.66 0.82
CA ARG A 30 11.80 16.72 1.96
C ARG A 30 10.70 15.65 1.94
N VAL A 31 9.55 15.91 1.34
CA VAL A 31 8.50 14.90 1.13
C VAL A 31 8.95 13.88 0.08
N LEU A 32 9.72 14.28 -0.94
CA LEU A 32 10.35 13.32 -1.84
C LEU A 32 11.40 12.43 -1.15
N ARG A 33 11.92 12.83 0.03
CA ARG A 33 12.78 11.99 0.88
C ARG A 33 12.02 10.79 1.47
N THR A 34 10.69 10.85 1.58
CA THR A 34 9.87 9.73 2.07
C THR A 34 9.54 8.74 0.96
N LEU A 35 9.71 9.10 -0.32
CA LEU A 35 9.78 8.12 -1.42
C LEU A 35 10.95 7.14 -1.25
N ARG A 36 11.96 7.46 -0.43
CA ARG A 36 12.98 6.50 0.00
C ARG A 36 12.40 5.33 0.82
N LEU A 37 11.20 5.43 1.37
CA LEU A 37 10.47 4.30 1.96
C LEU A 37 9.97 3.30 0.91
N LEU A 38 9.84 3.67 -0.37
CA LEU A 38 9.71 2.66 -1.45
C LEU A 38 10.98 1.80 -1.56
N HIS A 39 12.12 2.27 -1.07
CA HIS A 39 13.32 1.44 -0.95
C HIS A 39 13.20 0.43 0.21
N THR A 40 12.33 0.68 1.20
CA THR A 40 11.94 -0.31 2.23
C THR A 40 11.26 -1.53 1.61
N TYR A 41 10.61 -1.38 0.45
CA TYR A 41 10.08 -2.51 -0.32
C TYR A 41 11.17 -3.49 -0.80
N GLN A 42 12.35 -2.98 -1.13
CA GLN A 42 13.51 -3.81 -1.46
C GLN A 42 14.14 -4.45 -0.20
N ILE A 43 14.05 -3.79 0.95
CA ILE A 43 14.49 -4.33 2.24
C ILE A 43 13.52 -5.43 2.72
N ALA A 44 12.21 -5.27 2.52
CA ALA A 44 11.21 -6.29 2.77
C ALA A 44 11.46 -7.54 1.91
N GLN A 45 11.92 -7.38 0.67
CA GLN A 45 12.37 -8.50 -0.17
C GLN A 45 13.64 -9.20 0.36
N ARG A 46 14.51 -8.50 1.09
CA ARG A 46 15.67 -9.12 1.76
C ARG A 46 15.25 -9.82 3.06
N LEU A 47 14.35 -9.23 3.86
CA LEU A 47 13.77 -9.86 5.05
C LEU A 47 12.96 -11.14 4.73
N ARG A 48 12.45 -11.25 3.50
CA ARG A 48 11.76 -12.43 2.94
C ARG A 48 12.62 -13.72 2.99
N GLN A 49 13.95 -13.60 3.11
CA GLN A 49 14.83 -14.77 3.17
C GLN A 49 14.94 -15.38 4.58
N ASP A 50 14.84 -14.57 5.65
CA ASP A 50 15.19 -15.02 6.99
C ASP A 50 14.01 -15.54 7.83
N PHE A 51 12.78 -15.06 7.63
CA PHE A 51 11.63 -15.43 8.49
C PHE A 51 10.49 -16.13 7.74
N LYS A 52 10.24 -17.40 8.08
CA LYS A 52 9.11 -18.21 7.55
C LYS A 52 7.73 -17.61 7.89
N TRP A 53 7.58 -16.95 9.04
CA TRP A 53 6.33 -16.29 9.45
C TRP A 53 5.93 -15.12 8.53
N PHE A 54 6.92 -14.38 8.03
CA PHE A 54 6.69 -13.24 7.14
C PHE A 54 6.18 -13.69 5.75
N ARG A 55 6.55 -14.89 5.30
CA ARG A 55 6.05 -15.47 4.03
C ARG A 55 4.57 -15.87 4.10
N LEU A 56 4.04 -16.18 5.28
CA LEU A 56 2.64 -16.59 5.43
C LEU A 56 1.68 -15.40 5.41
N HIS A 57 2.08 -14.26 5.99
CA HIS A 57 1.29 -13.03 6.10
C HIS A 57 1.82 -11.89 5.21
N GLU A 58 2.65 -12.23 4.22
CA GLU A 58 3.35 -11.26 3.38
C GLU A 58 2.40 -10.26 2.71
N ASP A 59 1.28 -10.76 2.17
CA ASP A 59 0.28 -9.93 1.48
C ASP A 59 -0.33 -8.89 2.44
N VAL A 60 -0.60 -9.27 3.70
CA VAL A 60 -1.18 -8.39 4.72
C VAL A 60 -0.17 -7.34 5.16
N VAL A 61 1.08 -7.73 5.40
CA VAL A 61 2.13 -6.81 5.84
C VAL A 61 2.44 -5.79 4.75
N LEU A 62 2.56 -6.23 3.49
CA LEU A 62 2.79 -5.33 2.36
C LEU A 62 1.62 -4.38 2.13
N ALA A 63 0.37 -4.87 2.21
CA ALA A 63 -0.81 -4.02 2.10
C ALA A 63 -0.88 -2.98 3.23
N THR A 64 -0.55 -3.37 4.46
CA THR A 64 -0.52 -2.47 5.62
C THR A 64 0.56 -1.39 5.48
N ILE A 65 1.77 -1.77 5.05
CA ILE A 65 2.86 -0.82 4.80
C ILE A 65 2.49 0.15 3.68
N ASN A 66 1.95 -0.33 2.56
CA ASN A 66 1.50 0.52 1.46
C ASN A 66 0.46 1.53 1.91
N LEU A 67 -0.54 1.08 2.67
CA LEU A 67 -1.58 1.93 3.21
C LEU A 67 -1.01 3.00 4.14
N GLY A 68 -0.11 2.62 5.05
CA GLY A 68 0.55 3.56 5.97
C GLY A 68 1.39 4.61 5.26
N VAL A 69 2.19 4.20 4.26
CA VAL A 69 2.98 5.13 3.43
C VAL A 69 2.08 6.08 2.66
N PHE A 70 0.99 5.56 2.07
CA PHE A 70 0.02 6.38 1.35
C PHE A 70 -0.62 7.43 2.25
N LEU A 71 -1.12 7.04 3.42
CA LEU A 71 -1.70 7.98 4.39
C LEU A 71 -0.71 9.07 4.75
N PHE A 72 0.52 8.70 5.13
CA PHE A 72 1.55 9.67 5.52
C PHE A 72 1.88 10.67 4.40
N VAL A 73 2.06 10.18 3.17
CA VAL A 73 2.41 11.02 2.01
C VAL A 73 1.24 11.93 1.63
N MET A 74 0.03 11.41 1.53
CA MET A 74 -1.14 12.21 1.14
C MET A 74 -1.50 13.24 2.20
N THR A 75 -1.43 12.88 3.48
CA THR A 75 -1.62 13.83 4.58
C THR A 75 -0.58 14.94 4.55
N GLY A 76 0.70 14.61 4.35
CA GLY A 76 1.77 15.61 4.22
C GLY A 76 1.56 16.55 3.02
N LEU A 77 1.12 16.01 1.88
CA LEU A 77 0.84 16.79 0.67
C LEU A 77 -0.36 17.72 0.86
N ILE A 78 -1.44 17.22 1.46
CA ILE A 78 -2.64 18.00 1.77
C ILE A 78 -2.30 19.14 2.72
N TYR A 79 -1.60 18.84 3.81
CA TYR A 79 -1.17 19.85 4.78
C TYR A 79 -0.29 20.91 4.09
N ALA A 80 0.73 20.52 3.34
CA ALA A 80 1.63 21.46 2.67
C ALA A 80 0.92 22.40 1.68
N LEU A 81 -0.13 21.90 1.00
CA LEU A 81 -0.85 22.68 -0.02
C LEU A 81 -2.03 23.48 0.55
N GLN A 82 -2.59 23.09 1.70
CA GLN A 82 -3.81 23.69 2.23
C GLN A 82 -3.63 24.45 3.55
N HIS A 83 -2.55 24.22 4.31
CA HIS A 83 -2.33 24.80 5.65
C HIS A 83 -2.24 26.35 5.69
N GLY A 84 -2.23 27.04 4.54
CA GLY A 84 -2.32 28.50 4.47
C GLY A 84 -3.47 29.03 3.60
N VAL A 85 -4.24 28.15 2.95
CA VAL A 85 -5.29 28.53 1.99
C VAL A 85 -6.67 28.13 2.50
N ASN A 86 -6.75 27.02 3.22
CA ASN A 86 -8.01 26.48 3.71
C ASN A 86 -8.12 26.64 5.22
N PRO A 87 -9.11 27.42 5.73
CA PRO A 87 -9.29 27.59 7.17
C PRO A 87 -9.69 26.30 7.88
N GLN A 88 -10.15 25.27 7.15
CA GLN A 88 -10.52 23.97 7.73
C GLN A 88 -9.32 23.08 8.06
N ILE A 89 -8.11 23.40 7.57
CA ILE A 89 -6.89 22.60 7.81
C ILE A 89 -5.90 23.46 8.59
N VAL A 90 -6.02 23.42 9.92
CA VAL A 90 -5.20 24.23 10.83
C VAL A 90 -3.96 23.46 11.26
N ASN A 91 -4.06 22.16 11.46
CA ASN A 91 -2.95 21.34 11.91
C ASN A 91 -2.81 20.06 11.06
N TYR A 92 -1.74 19.29 11.32
CA TYR A 92 -1.48 18.04 10.58
C TYR A 92 -2.55 16.97 10.87
N ALA A 93 -3.17 16.98 12.05
CA ALA A 93 -4.21 16.02 12.41
C ALA A 93 -5.50 16.23 11.59
N ASP A 94 -5.85 17.48 11.25
CA ASP A 94 -6.99 17.80 10.39
C ASP A 94 -6.79 17.23 8.97
N ALA A 95 -5.57 17.37 8.44
CA ALA A 95 -5.19 16.77 7.15
C ALA A 95 -5.21 15.24 7.21
N LEU A 96 -4.76 14.64 8.32
CA LEU A 96 -4.79 13.19 8.51
C LEU A 96 -6.23 12.68 8.57
N TYR A 97 -7.07 13.38 9.34
CA TYR A 97 -8.48 13.08 9.48
C TYR A 97 -9.20 13.11 8.12
N PHE A 98 -8.98 14.15 7.31
CA PHE A 98 -9.52 14.19 5.94
C PHE A 98 -9.05 13.00 5.10
N THR A 99 -7.75 12.67 5.17
CA THR A 99 -7.16 11.58 4.38
C THR A 99 -7.77 10.23 4.78
N VAL A 100 -7.89 9.97 6.09
CA VAL A 100 -8.45 8.72 6.62
C VAL A 100 -9.94 8.61 6.28
N THR A 101 -10.73 9.64 6.55
CA THR A 101 -12.19 9.62 6.29
C THR A 101 -12.53 9.49 4.81
N THR A 102 -11.69 10.05 3.93
CA THR A 102 -11.82 9.87 2.47
C THR A 102 -11.42 8.46 2.06
N LEU A 103 -10.33 7.92 2.60
CA LEU A 103 -9.84 6.57 2.31
C LEU A 103 -10.81 5.48 2.78
N THR A 104 -11.39 5.63 3.97
CA THR A 104 -12.39 4.71 4.51
C THR A 104 -13.77 4.92 3.87
N THR A 105 -13.88 5.82 2.90
CA THR A 105 -15.14 6.20 2.23
C THR A 105 -16.24 6.67 3.20
N THR A 106 -15.86 7.11 4.41
CA THR A 106 -16.79 7.61 5.42
C THR A 106 -17.26 9.02 5.08
N GLY A 107 -16.34 9.90 4.66
CA GLY A 107 -16.64 11.19 4.06
C GLY A 107 -17.60 12.08 4.86
N PHE A 108 -17.28 12.42 6.12
CA PHE A 108 -18.14 13.23 6.99
C PHE A 108 -18.50 14.62 6.42
N GLY A 109 -17.66 15.17 5.54
CA GLY A 109 -17.92 16.44 4.84
C GLY A 109 -17.73 17.70 5.68
N ASP A 110 -17.26 17.56 6.91
CA ASP A 110 -16.87 18.62 7.83
C ASP A 110 -15.58 19.34 7.39
N ILE A 111 -14.62 18.60 6.84
CA ILE A 111 -13.39 19.12 6.24
C ILE A 111 -13.38 18.78 4.75
N THR A 112 -13.15 19.79 3.90
CA THR A 112 -13.08 19.61 2.44
C THR A 112 -11.92 20.39 1.85
N LEU A 113 -11.29 19.88 0.80
CA LEU A 113 -10.20 20.59 0.12
C LEU A 113 -10.77 21.63 -0.85
N SER A 114 -10.50 22.91 -0.57
CA SER A 114 -10.92 24.02 -1.41
C SER A 114 -9.98 24.23 -2.61
N GLY A 115 -10.51 24.85 -3.68
CA GLY A 115 -9.78 25.13 -4.91
C GLY A 115 -9.63 23.94 -5.88
N THR A 116 -9.18 24.23 -7.10
CA THR A 116 -9.01 23.23 -8.16
C THR A 116 -7.94 22.20 -7.80
N SER A 117 -6.81 22.64 -7.22
CA SER A 117 -5.75 21.75 -6.74
C SER A 117 -6.24 20.84 -5.60
N GLY A 118 -7.01 21.37 -4.66
CA GLY A 118 -7.64 20.60 -3.58
C GLY A 118 -8.57 19.53 -4.11
N ARG A 119 -9.44 19.86 -5.07
CA ARG A 119 -10.34 18.88 -5.70
C ARG A 119 -9.58 17.77 -6.44
N MET A 120 -8.52 18.11 -7.16
CA MET A 120 -7.66 17.11 -7.82
C MET A 120 -6.98 16.17 -6.81
N LEU A 121 -6.52 16.70 -5.66
CA LEU A 121 -6.00 15.89 -4.57
C LEU A 121 -7.06 14.96 -3.98
N SER A 122 -8.28 15.45 -3.74
CA SER A 122 -9.39 14.62 -3.25
C SER A 122 -9.65 13.44 -4.20
N VAL A 123 -9.70 13.69 -5.50
CA VAL A 123 -9.89 12.63 -6.52
C VAL A 123 -8.75 11.62 -6.47
N ALA A 124 -7.50 12.07 -6.35
CA ALA A 124 -6.36 11.18 -6.19
C ALA A 124 -6.49 10.33 -4.90
N VAL A 125 -6.84 10.94 -3.76
CA VAL A 125 -7.05 10.22 -2.50
C VAL A 125 -8.14 9.15 -2.66
N MET A 126 -9.23 9.46 -3.34
CA MET A 126 -10.33 8.50 -3.56
C MET A 126 -9.89 7.31 -4.43
N ILE A 127 -9.24 7.56 -5.57
CA ILE A 127 -8.81 6.49 -6.50
C ILE A 127 -7.77 5.57 -5.85
N PHE A 128 -6.74 6.13 -5.23
CA PHE A 128 -5.68 5.34 -4.61
C PHE A 128 -6.09 4.79 -3.24
N GLY A 129 -6.89 5.53 -2.48
CA GLY A 129 -7.34 5.12 -1.15
C GLY A 129 -8.22 3.87 -1.20
N ILE A 130 -9.23 3.85 -2.07
CA ILE A 130 -10.12 2.69 -2.18
C ILE A 130 -9.37 1.44 -2.65
N THR A 131 -8.44 1.59 -3.60
CA THR A 131 -7.66 0.45 -4.12
C THR A 131 -6.76 -0.16 -3.05
N LEU A 132 -6.10 0.67 -2.24
CA LEU A 132 -5.26 0.21 -1.13
C LEU A 132 -6.09 -0.38 0.02
N PHE A 133 -7.23 0.22 0.35
CA PHE A 133 -8.12 -0.30 1.37
C PHE A 133 -8.66 -1.69 0.98
N LEU A 134 -9.11 -1.85 -0.27
CA LEU A 134 -9.57 -3.15 -0.78
C LEU A 134 -8.45 -4.19 -0.84
N GLN A 135 -7.21 -3.79 -1.16
CA GLN A 135 -6.06 -4.69 -1.11
C GLN A 135 -5.81 -5.20 0.31
N LEU A 136 -5.86 -4.32 1.32
CA LEU A 136 -5.72 -4.70 2.72
C LEU A 136 -6.86 -5.63 3.16
N ALA A 137 -8.11 -5.28 2.86
CA ALA A 137 -9.26 -6.13 3.17
C ALA A 137 -9.13 -7.51 2.51
N THR A 138 -8.78 -7.56 1.23
CA THR A 138 -8.59 -8.83 0.50
C THR A 138 -7.45 -9.65 1.10
N ALA A 139 -6.37 -9.01 1.55
CA ALA A 139 -5.26 -9.70 2.20
C ALA A 139 -5.66 -10.27 3.56
N LEU A 140 -6.46 -9.53 4.35
CA LEU A 140 -6.94 -9.96 5.66
C LEU A 140 -7.96 -11.11 5.58
N PHE A 141 -8.87 -11.06 4.60
CA PHE A 141 -9.93 -12.05 4.43
C PHE A 141 -9.58 -13.16 3.43
N ARG A 142 -8.34 -13.19 2.90
CA ARG A 142 -7.92 -14.25 1.98
C ARG A 142 -7.81 -15.56 2.77
N PRO A 143 -8.51 -16.64 2.37
CA PRO A 143 -8.32 -17.94 3.01
C PRO A 143 -6.86 -18.36 2.82
N THR A 144 -6.22 -18.74 3.92
CA THR A 144 -4.83 -19.18 3.94
C THR A 144 -4.69 -20.40 3.05
N LYS A 145 -3.91 -20.30 1.98
CA LYS A 145 -3.64 -21.44 1.08
C LYS A 145 -2.39 -22.18 1.52
N VAL A 146 -2.48 -23.50 1.59
CA VAL A 146 -1.35 -24.38 1.87
C VAL A 146 -0.60 -24.69 0.58
N LYS A 147 0.73 -24.71 0.69
CA LYS A 147 1.60 -25.09 -0.42
C LYS A 147 1.85 -26.59 -0.35
N TYR A 148 0.98 -27.34 -1.02
CA TYR A 148 1.09 -28.78 -1.20
C TYR A 148 1.06 -29.05 -2.71
N THR A 149 1.98 -29.86 -3.23
CA THR A 149 2.01 -30.17 -4.66
C THR A 149 1.22 -31.43 -4.92
N CYS A 150 0.14 -31.33 -5.69
CA CYS A 150 -0.65 -32.47 -6.11
C CYS A 150 0.23 -33.47 -6.89
N PRO A 151 0.25 -34.76 -6.51
CA PRO A 151 1.09 -35.77 -7.15
C PRO A 151 0.66 -36.10 -8.59
N THR A 152 -0.59 -35.78 -8.96
CA THR A 152 -1.14 -36.14 -10.28
C THR A 152 -1.02 -34.99 -11.30
N CYS A 153 -1.44 -33.78 -10.94
CA CYS A 153 -1.53 -32.66 -11.89
C CYS A 153 -0.52 -31.54 -11.63
N GLY A 154 0.26 -31.61 -10.54
CA GLY A 154 1.27 -30.60 -10.20
C GLY A 154 0.71 -29.26 -9.69
N LEU A 155 -0.58 -29.16 -9.36
CA LEU A 155 -1.12 -27.96 -8.70
C LEU A 155 -0.44 -27.80 -7.34
N SER A 156 0.14 -26.62 -7.06
CA SER A 156 1.01 -26.41 -5.89
C SER A 156 0.36 -25.61 -4.74
N ARG A 157 -0.88 -25.15 -4.91
CA ARG A 157 -1.62 -24.37 -3.90
C ARG A 157 -3.03 -24.91 -3.74
N HIS A 158 -3.36 -25.31 -2.52
CA HIS A 158 -4.68 -25.83 -2.12
C HIS A 158 -5.24 -25.02 -0.96
N ASP A 159 -6.55 -25.14 -0.72
CA ASP A 159 -7.15 -24.62 0.51
C ASP A 159 -6.68 -25.47 1.71
N GLN A 160 -6.68 -24.90 2.91
CA GLN A 160 -6.17 -25.59 4.10
C GLN A 160 -6.87 -26.92 4.39
N ASP A 161 -8.18 -26.99 4.14
CA ASP A 161 -9.08 -28.13 4.38
C ASP A 161 -9.32 -29.00 3.12
N ALA A 162 -8.50 -28.85 2.08
CA ALA A 162 -8.72 -29.53 0.81
C ALA A 162 -8.45 -31.05 0.89
N VAL A 163 -9.52 -31.86 0.95
CA VAL A 163 -9.46 -33.33 0.81
C VAL A 163 -9.25 -33.77 -0.64
N HIS A 164 -9.64 -32.94 -1.61
CA HIS A 164 -9.52 -33.23 -3.04
C HIS A 164 -8.82 -32.09 -3.79
N CYS A 165 -8.05 -32.44 -4.82
CA CYS A 165 -7.46 -31.48 -5.72
C CYS A 165 -8.53 -30.79 -6.56
N LYS A 166 -8.66 -29.46 -6.45
CA LYS A 166 -9.62 -28.67 -7.26
C LYS A 166 -9.44 -28.79 -8.78
N HIS A 167 -8.26 -29.18 -9.25
CA HIS A 167 -7.96 -29.27 -10.68
C HIS A 167 -8.22 -30.66 -11.27
N CYS A 168 -7.85 -31.74 -10.56
CA CYS A 168 -7.92 -33.11 -11.10
C CYS A 168 -8.77 -34.07 -10.26
N GLY A 169 -9.29 -33.66 -9.11
CA GLY A 169 -10.10 -34.50 -8.24
C GLY A 169 -9.33 -35.56 -7.43
N THR A 170 -8.01 -35.68 -7.58
CA THR A 170 -7.20 -36.62 -6.78
C THR A 170 -7.34 -36.33 -5.29
N LEU A 171 -7.48 -37.38 -4.49
CA LEU A 171 -7.53 -37.28 -3.03
C LEU A 171 -6.18 -36.80 -2.48
N LEU A 172 -6.20 -35.74 -1.70
CA LEU A 172 -5.03 -35.12 -1.08
C LEU A 172 -5.07 -35.40 0.41
N ASN A 173 -3.96 -35.86 0.96
CA ASN A 173 -3.80 -36.05 2.41
C ASN A 173 -2.90 -34.94 2.95
N ILE A 174 -3.48 -33.75 3.15
CA ILE A 174 -2.79 -32.61 3.72
C ILE A 174 -2.97 -32.68 5.24
N GLU A 175 -1.87 -32.69 5.99
CA GLU A 175 -1.92 -32.60 7.45
C GLU A 175 -2.57 -31.28 7.87
N THR A 176 -3.68 -31.38 8.60
CA THR A 176 -4.40 -30.24 9.17
C THR A 176 -4.51 -30.43 10.68
N GLU A 177 -4.48 -29.34 11.45
CA GLU A 177 -4.56 -29.39 12.92
C GLU A 177 -5.96 -29.73 13.43
N GLY A 178 -6.98 -29.81 12.55
CA GLY A 178 -8.37 -30.06 12.90
C GLY A 178 -8.96 -28.93 13.75
N MET A 179 -9.65 -28.00 13.10
CA MET A 179 -10.51 -27.02 13.79
C MET A 179 -11.96 -27.46 13.72
#